data_AF-A0A847EGV4-F1
#
_entry.id   AF-A0A847EGV4-F1
#
_cell.length_a   1.000
_cell.length_b   1.000
_cell.length_c   1.000
_cell.angle_alpha   90.00
_cell.angle_beta   90.00
_cell.angle_gamma   90.00
#
_symmetry.space_group_name_H-M   'P 1'
#
loop_
_entity.id
_entity.type
_entity.pdbx_description
1 polymer ?
#
loop_
_entity_poly.entity_id
_entity_poly.type
_entity_poly.pdbx_seq_one_letter_code
_entity_poly.pdbx_strand_id
1 'polypeptide(L)'
;AVELRHRSWTDDENTAVLLKEHNACWVEIDEPKFGTSIAADVPLTSDITYFRFHGRNRENWWKGNGETRYQYLYSEEELKELAGKMDKAAGTAKLLFAQFNNHWQGYAPRNAVDLKKQMKLPYIELPMMKETEGQEKLL
;
A
#
# COMPACT_ATOMS: atom_id res chain seq x y z
N ALA A 1 -0.73 -14.32 -5.60
CA ALA A 1 -1.52 -13.24 -4.99
C ALA A 1 -2.31 -12.54 -6.07
N VAL A 2 -3.53 -12.11 -5.76
CA VAL A 2 -4.48 -11.47 -6.69
C VAL A 2 -4.93 -10.15 -6.08
N GLU A 3 -4.84 -9.09 -6.86
CA GLU A 3 -5.24 -7.76 -6.45
C GLU A 3 -6.52 -7.33 -7.16
N LEU A 4 -7.55 -7.02 -6.37
CA LEU A 4 -8.87 -6.66 -6.84
C LEU A 4 -9.16 -5.20 -6.47
N ARG A 5 -9.58 -4.39 -7.44
CA ARG A 5 -9.74 -2.92 -7.26
C ARG A 5 -11.17 -2.41 -7.27
N HIS A 6 -12.14 -3.27 -7.55
CA HIS A 6 -13.54 -2.88 -7.66
C HIS A 6 -14.37 -3.55 -6.57
N ARG A 7 -15.24 -2.77 -5.91
CA ARG A 7 -16.08 -3.24 -4.80
C ARG A 7 -16.95 -4.46 -5.11
N SER A 8 -17.27 -4.71 -6.37
CA SER A 8 -18.03 -5.91 -6.78
C SER A 8 -17.38 -7.20 -6.33
N TRP A 9 -16.05 -7.22 -6.13
CA TRP A 9 -15.33 -8.38 -5.60
C TRP A 9 -15.53 -8.54 -4.09
N THR A 10 -15.62 -7.46 -3.32
CA THR A 10 -15.93 -7.53 -1.87
C THR A 10 -17.42 -7.69 -1.60
N ASP A 11 -18.27 -7.19 -2.50
CA ASP A 11 -19.73 -7.33 -2.39
C ASP A 11 -20.19 -8.77 -2.72
N ASP A 12 -19.38 -9.56 -3.42
CA ASP A 12 -19.63 -11.00 -3.66
C ASP A 12 -18.96 -11.87 -2.60
N GLU A 13 -19.79 -12.47 -1.74
CA GLU A 13 -19.37 -13.37 -0.66
C GLU A 13 -18.57 -14.58 -1.15
N ASN A 14 -18.74 -15.00 -2.41
CA ASN A 14 -18.04 -16.14 -2.98
C ASN A 14 -16.58 -15.83 -3.36
N THR A 15 -16.22 -14.55 -3.51
CA THR A 15 -14.85 -14.17 -3.92
C THR A 15 -13.81 -14.68 -2.92
N ALA A 16 -14.06 -14.49 -1.62
CA ALA A 16 -13.17 -14.96 -0.57
C ALA A 16 -13.06 -16.50 -0.55
N VAL A 17 -14.18 -17.19 -0.77
CA VAL A 17 -14.24 -18.66 -0.82
C VAL A 17 -13.39 -19.17 -1.98
N LEU A 18 -13.61 -18.64 -3.19
CA LEU A 18 -12.87 -19.02 -4.39
C LEU A 18 -11.36 -18.79 -4.22
N LEU A 19 -10.96 -17.63 -3.73
CA LEU A 19 -9.54 -17.33 -3.48
C LEU A 19 -8.94 -18.30 -2.45
N LYS A 20 -9.69 -18.63 -1.40
CA LYS A 20 -9.25 -19.57 -0.36
C LYS A 20 -9.11 -21.00 -0.87
N GLU A 21 -10.03 -21.48 -1.70
CA GLU A 21 -9.96 -22.81 -2.33
C GLU A 21 -8.70 -22.99 -3.18
N HIS A 22 -8.22 -21.91 -3.79
CA HIS A 22 -7.00 -21.91 -4.59
C HIS A 22 -5.74 -21.47 -3.83
N ASN A 23 -5.82 -21.23 -2.52
CA ASN A 23 -4.74 -20.66 -1.70
C ASN A 23 -4.16 -19.38 -2.34
N ALA A 24 -5.03 -18.57 -2.94
CA ALA A 24 -4.67 -17.34 -3.63
C ALA A 24 -4.80 -16.15 -2.67
N CYS A 25 -3.67 -15.54 -2.29
CA CYS A 25 -3.66 -14.35 -1.43
C CYS A 25 -4.46 -13.21 -2.07
N TRP A 26 -5.54 -12.77 -1.42
CA TRP A 26 -6.16 -11.49 -1.69
C TRP A 26 -5.20 -10.39 -1.22
N VAL A 27 -4.76 -9.54 -2.13
CA VAL A 27 -3.84 -8.44 -1.81
C VAL A 27 -4.60 -7.35 -1.05
N GLU A 28 -4.09 -6.97 0.11
CA GLU A 28 -4.52 -5.81 0.89
C GLU A 28 -3.96 -4.55 0.21
N ILE A 29 -4.82 -3.60 -0.16
CA ILE A 29 -4.40 -2.38 -0.88
C ILE A 29 -4.69 -1.11 -0.11
N ASP A 30 -3.71 -0.21 -0.08
CA ASP A 30 -3.90 1.17 0.33
C ASP A 30 -3.91 2.08 -0.90
N GLU A 31 -5.04 2.73 -1.13
CA GLU A 31 -5.31 3.65 -2.22
C GLU A 31 -6.38 4.67 -1.77
N PRO A 32 -6.58 5.81 -2.46
CA PRO A 32 -7.67 6.71 -2.14
C PRO A 32 -9.01 5.97 -2.31
N LYS A 33 -9.92 6.10 -1.34
CA LYS A 33 -11.20 5.39 -1.37
C LYS A 33 -12.27 6.15 -2.17
N PHE A 34 -12.85 5.49 -3.16
CA PHE A 34 -13.97 5.96 -3.98
C PHE A 34 -15.21 5.07 -3.76
N GLY A 35 -16.36 5.48 -4.30
CA GLY A 35 -17.61 4.70 -4.17
C GLY A 35 -17.55 3.31 -4.80
N THR A 36 -16.59 3.07 -5.69
CA THR A 36 -16.31 1.79 -6.36
C THR A 36 -15.09 1.05 -5.80
N SER A 37 -14.39 1.60 -4.81
CA SER A 37 -13.17 0.98 -4.27
C SER A 37 -13.47 -0.30 -3.50
N ILE A 38 -12.52 -1.23 -3.56
CA ILE A 38 -12.51 -2.41 -2.71
C ILE A 38 -12.60 -2.03 -1.22
N ALA A 39 -13.22 -2.89 -0.41
CA ALA A 39 -13.32 -2.71 1.04
C ALA A 39 -11.96 -2.41 1.69
N ALA A 40 -11.97 -1.74 2.84
CA ALA A 40 -10.75 -1.32 3.52
C ALA A 40 -9.91 -2.49 4.05
N ASP A 41 -10.58 -3.58 4.43
CA ASP A 41 -9.97 -4.82 4.91
C ASP A 41 -10.55 -5.98 4.09
N VAL A 42 -9.71 -6.95 3.71
CA VAL A 42 -10.12 -8.15 2.97
C VAL A 42 -9.77 -9.41 3.78
N PRO A 43 -10.52 -10.52 3.62
CA PRO A 43 -10.24 -11.72 4.40
C PRO A 43 -8.90 -12.36 4.02
N LEU A 44 -8.27 -13.04 4.98
CA LEU A 44 -7.11 -13.88 4.71
C LEU A 44 -7.53 -15.12 3.92
N THR A 45 -7.05 -15.23 2.68
CA THR A 45 -7.39 -16.31 1.75
C THR A 45 -6.21 -17.22 1.41
N SER A 46 -5.06 -17.03 2.04
CA SER A 46 -3.89 -17.90 1.82
C SER A 46 -2.96 -17.97 3.03
N ASP A 47 -1.96 -18.84 2.94
CA ASP A 47 -0.87 -18.95 3.91
C ASP A 47 0.05 -17.72 3.98
N ILE A 48 -0.02 -16.85 2.97
CA ILE A 48 0.73 -15.59 2.92
C ILE A 48 -0.24 -14.40 3.00
N THR A 49 0.28 -13.25 3.42
CA THR A 49 -0.39 -11.96 3.26
C THR A 49 0.47 -11.06 2.39
N TYR A 50 -0.18 -10.25 1.54
CA TYR A 50 0.52 -9.29 0.69
C TYR A 50 -0.19 -7.94 0.74
N PHE A 51 0.52 -6.91 1.20
CA PHE A 51 0.13 -5.51 1.15
C PHE A 51 0.74 -4.77 -0.05
N ARG A 52 -0.05 -3.94 -0.72
CA ARG A 52 0.42 -2.99 -1.74
C ARG A 52 -0.04 -1.57 -1.43
N PHE A 53 0.91 -0.65 -1.32
CA PHE A 53 0.66 0.74 -0.93
C PHE A 53 0.82 1.65 -2.15
N HIS A 54 -0.27 2.16 -2.70
CA HIS A 54 -0.26 2.98 -3.92
C HIS A 54 -0.16 4.48 -3.66
N GLY A 55 -0.34 4.91 -2.40
CA GLY A 55 -0.52 6.30 -2.03
C GLY A 55 -1.98 6.70 -2.00
N ARG A 56 -2.29 7.82 -1.35
CA ARG A 56 -3.65 8.34 -1.16
C ARG A 56 -3.89 9.66 -1.92
N ASN A 57 -3.24 9.82 -3.08
CA ASN A 57 -3.38 11.00 -3.94
C ASN A 57 -4.74 11.03 -4.67
N ARG A 58 -5.80 11.43 -3.95
CA ARG A 58 -7.17 11.49 -4.48
C ARG A 58 -7.31 12.44 -5.67
N GLU A 59 -6.58 13.57 -5.65
CA GLU A 59 -6.68 14.63 -6.65
C GLU A 59 -6.25 14.15 -8.04
N ASN A 60 -5.09 13.48 -8.11
CA ASN A 60 -4.49 13.02 -9.36
C ASN A 60 -4.80 11.57 -9.71
N TRP A 61 -5.56 10.85 -8.88
CA TRP A 61 -5.81 9.41 -9.10
C TRP A 61 -6.39 9.09 -10.49
N TRP A 62 -7.39 9.86 -10.92
CA TRP A 62 -8.08 9.70 -12.22
C TRP A 62 -7.67 10.73 -13.28
N LYS A 63 -7.03 11.83 -12.87
CA LYS A 63 -6.66 12.96 -13.74
C LYS A 63 -5.19 12.96 -14.13
N GLY A 64 -4.35 12.35 -13.30
CA GLY A 64 -2.92 12.28 -13.48
C GLY A 64 -2.49 11.24 -14.51
N ASN A 65 -1.18 11.14 -14.70
CA ASN A 65 -0.56 10.14 -15.57
C ASN A 65 -0.04 8.95 -14.73
N GLY A 66 0.70 8.04 -15.37
CA GLY A 66 1.27 6.86 -14.72
C GLY A 66 2.20 7.17 -13.54
N GLU A 67 2.70 8.40 -13.41
CA GLU A 67 3.57 8.83 -12.32
C GLU A 67 2.81 9.68 -11.29
N THR A 68 2.09 10.71 -11.71
CA THR A 68 1.42 11.66 -10.80
C THR A 68 0.25 11.03 -10.06
N ARG A 69 -0.35 9.94 -10.58
CA ARG A 69 -1.29 9.09 -9.83
C ARG A 69 -0.69 8.58 -8.53
N TYR A 70 0.58 8.20 -8.57
CA TYR A 70 1.33 7.57 -7.47
C TYR A 70 2.28 8.54 -6.76
N GLN A 71 2.17 9.85 -7.05
CA GLN A 71 2.90 10.91 -6.37
C GLN A 71 2.29 11.12 -4.99
N TYR A 72 2.76 10.34 -4.03
CA TYR A 72 2.30 10.40 -2.65
C TYR A 72 3.42 9.96 -1.70
N LEU A 73 3.79 10.81 -0.76
CA LEU A 73 4.69 10.43 0.33
C LEU A 73 3.83 10.22 1.58
N TYR A 74 3.77 8.98 2.05
CA TYR A 74 3.02 8.66 3.26
C TYR A 74 3.57 9.40 4.48
N SER A 75 2.68 9.91 5.33
CA SER A 75 3.08 10.54 6.59
C SER A 75 3.48 9.50 7.64
N GLU A 76 4.11 9.95 8.73
CA GLU A 76 4.46 9.07 9.85
C GLU A 76 3.21 8.41 10.46
N GLU A 77 2.15 9.18 10.64
CA GLU A 77 0.87 8.72 11.19
C GLU A 77 0.22 7.65 10.32
N GLU A 78 0.26 7.83 8.99
CA GLU A 78 -0.27 6.85 8.04
C GLU A 78 0.56 5.57 8.04
N LEU A 79 1.89 5.68 8.08
CA LEU A 79 2.76 4.51 8.18
C LEU A 79 2.55 3.76 9.51
N LYS A 80 2.25 4.47 10.60
CA LYS A 80 1.89 3.86 11.88
C LYS A 80 0.55 3.12 11.81
N GLU A 81 -0.45 3.68 11.13
CA GLU A 81 -1.72 3.00 10.85
C GLU A 81 -1.49 1.70 10.07
N LEU A 82 -0.73 1.79 8.97
CA LEU A 82 -0.42 0.66 8.10
C LEU A 82 0.41 -0.42 8.81
N ALA A 83 1.40 -0.02 9.61
CA ALA A 83 2.18 -0.93 10.46
C ALA A 83 1.27 -1.71 11.41
N GLY A 84 0.30 -1.04 12.06
CA GLY A 84 -0.67 -1.69 12.94
C GLY A 84 -1.56 -2.71 12.23
N LYS A 85 -1.91 -2.49 10.96
CA LYS A 85 -2.63 -3.49 10.15
C LYS A 85 -1.73 -4.69 9.81
N MET A 86 -0.48 -4.42 9.42
CA MET A 86 0.49 -5.46 9.13
C MET A 86 0.83 -6.32 10.34
N ASP A 87 0.96 -5.74 11.54
CA ASP A 87 1.24 -6.49 12.78
C ASP A 87 0.11 -7.48 13.10
N LYS A 88 -1.15 -7.07 12.90
CA LYS A 88 -2.31 -7.97 13.06
C LYS A 88 -2.25 -9.12 12.06
N ALA A 89 -1.94 -8.84 10.80
CA ALA A 89 -1.81 -9.86 9.76
C ALA A 89 -0.60 -10.79 9.97
N ALA A 90 0.51 -10.27 10.51
CA ALA A 90 1.71 -11.05 10.82
C ALA A 90 1.46 -12.08 11.92
N GLY A 91 0.48 -11.85 12.81
CA GLY A 91 0.09 -12.82 13.84
C GLY A 91 -0.62 -14.07 13.30
N THR A 92 -1.11 -14.06 12.06
CA THR A 92 -1.92 -15.14 11.48
C THR A 92 -1.31 -15.77 10.22
N ALA A 93 -0.52 -15.02 9.46
CA ALA A 93 0.12 -15.50 8.23
C ALA A 93 1.47 -16.16 8.48
N LYS A 94 1.86 -17.13 7.63
CA LYS A 94 3.21 -17.73 7.67
C LYS A 94 4.28 -16.79 7.13
N LEU A 95 3.91 -15.95 6.16
CA LEU A 95 4.80 -14.99 5.52
C LEU A 95 4.01 -13.75 5.09
N LEU A 96 4.59 -12.57 5.32
CA LEU A 96 4.00 -11.29 4.96
C LEU A 96 4.91 -10.55 3.96
N PHE A 97 4.31 -10.09 2.87
CA PHE A 97 4.94 -9.21 1.89
C PHE A 97 4.32 -7.82 1.96
N ALA A 98 5.13 -6.79 1.76
CA ALA A 98 4.68 -5.41 1.62
C ALA A 98 5.45 -4.73 0.49
N GLN A 99 4.72 -4.09 -0.42
CA GLN A 99 5.29 -3.36 -1.55
C GLN A 99 4.74 -1.94 -1.60
N PHE A 100 5.63 -0.97 -1.62
CA PHE A 100 5.31 0.41 -1.95
C PHE A 100 5.32 0.61 -3.47
N ASN A 101 4.23 1.14 -4.01
CA ASN A 101 4.01 1.43 -5.43
C ASN A 101 3.88 2.94 -5.71
N ASN A 102 4.04 3.79 -4.69
CA ASN A 102 4.15 5.25 -4.78
C ASN A 102 5.54 5.67 -5.32
N HIS A 103 5.84 5.31 -6.57
CA HIS A 103 7.20 5.33 -7.12
C HIS A 103 7.73 6.72 -7.52
N TRP A 104 6.98 7.80 -7.27
CA TRP A 104 7.41 9.16 -7.60
C TRP A 104 8.70 9.53 -6.86
N GLN A 105 9.74 9.94 -7.59
CA GLN A 105 10.99 10.50 -7.06
C GLN A 105 11.61 9.77 -5.83
N GLY A 106 11.50 8.44 -5.79
CA GLY A 106 12.07 7.65 -4.68
C GLY A 106 11.25 7.65 -3.39
N TYR A 107 9.97 8.05 -3.43
CA TYR A 107 9.08 7.99 -2.26
C TYR A 107 8.86 6.55 -1.79
N ALA A 108 8.68 5.59 -2.70
CA ALA A 108 8.51 4.19 -2.36
C ALA A 108 9.65 3.61 -1.49
N PRO A 109 10.95 3.68 -1.87
CA PRO A 109 12.03 3.19 -1.00
C PRO A 109 12.15 3.99 0.31
N ARG A 110 11.86 5.30 0.30
CA ARG A 110 11.82 6.11 1.52
C ARG A 110 10.76 5.62 2.50
N ASN A 111 9.51 5.51 2.06
CA ASN A 111 8.42 5.00 2.89
C ASN A 111 8.62 3.55 3.31
N ALA A 112 9.28 2.71 2.49
CA ALA A 112 9.66 1.37 2.91
C ALA A 112 10.63 1.37 4.11
N VAL A 113 11.61 2.28 4.13
CA VAL A 113 12.51 2.44 5.28
C VAL A 113 11.77 3.00 6.49
N ASP A 114 10.94 4.01 6.30
CA ASP A 114 10.18 4.62 7.39
C ASP A 114 9.18 3.62 7.99
N LEU A 115 8.52 2.78 7.19
CA LEU A 115 7.68 1.69 7.68
C LEU A 115 8.47 0.66 8.48
N LYS A 116 9.66 0.27 8.00
CA LYS A 116 10.53 -0.65 8.75
C LYS A 116 10.94 -0.08 10.10
N LYS A 117 11.17 1.25 10.20
CA LYS A 117 11.39 1.93 11.48
C LYS A 117 10.18 1.81 12.40
N GLN A 118 8.97 2.11 11.89
CA GLN A 118 7.73 2.00 12.67
C GLN A 118 7.51 0.59 13.22
N MET A 119 7.80 -0.43 12.40
CA MET A 119 7.69 -1.85 12.78
C MET A 119 8.92 -2.39 13.54
N LYS A 120 9.92 -1.54 13.84
CA LYS A 120 11.17 -1.92 14.53
C LYS A 120 11.93 -3.07 13.82
N LEU A 121 11.83 -3.13 12.50
CA LEU A 121 12.53 -4.10 11.66
C LEU A 121 13.94 -3.59 11.29
N PRO A 122 14.92 -4.47 11.03
CA PRO A 122 16.25 -4.04 10.59
C PRO A 122 16.20 -3.25 9.28
N TYR A 123 16.77 -2.04 9.24
CA TYR A 123 16.75 -1.16 8.05
C TYR A 123 18.12 -0.49 7.82
N ILE A 124 18.30 0.07 6.61
CA ILE A 124 19.43 0.94 6.27
C ILE A 124 18.86 2.34 6.12
N GLU A 125 19.46 3.32 6.80
CA GLU A 125 19.09 4.73 6.67
C GLU A 125 19.41 5.19 5.24
N LEU A 126 18.43 5.77 4.55
CA LEU A 126 18.66 6.36 3.23
C LEU A 126 19.14 7.80 3.41
N PRO A 127 20.12 8.25 2.61
CA PRO A 127 20.57 9.63 2.67
C PRO A 127 19.39 10.56 2.37
N MET A 128 19.27 11.64 3.15
CA MET A 128 18.32 12.71 2.87
C MET A 128 18.62 13.26 1.47
N MET A 129 17.63 13.26 0.58
CA MET A 129 17.72 14.05 -0.63
C MET A 129 17.86 15.50 -0.18
N LYS A 130 19.03 16.10 -0.44
CA LYS A 130 19.18 17.54 -0.28
C LYS A 130 18.15 18.17 -1.22
N GLU A 131 17.37 19.12 -0.71
CA GLU A 131 16.58 19.99 -1.58
C GLU A 131 17.53 20.54 -2.63
N THR A 132 17.35 20.14 -3.88
CA THR A 132 18.05 20.79 -4.99
C THR A 132 17.46 22.19 -5.08
N GLU A 133 18.27 23.20 -4.76
CA GLU A 133 17.99 24.60 -5.05
C GLU A 133 17.47 24.70 -6.49
N GLY A 134 16.16 24.99 -6.67
CA GLY A 134 15.60 25.14 -8.02
C GLY A 134 14.10 24.86 -8.21
N GLN A 135 13.35 24.37 -7.21
CA GLN A 135 11.91 24.09 -7.39
C GLN A 135 10.97 25.28 -7.13
N GLU A 136 11.48 26.47 -6.82
CA GLU A 136 10.66 27.69 -6.58
C GLU A 136 10.09 28.37 -7.84
N LYS A 137 10.15 27.79 -9.04
CA LYS A 137 9.69 28.46 -10.28
C LYS A 137 8.56 27.80 -11.06
N LEU A 138 7.74 26.95 -10.43
CA LEU A 138 6.51 26.49 -11.07
C LEU A 138 5.33 26.44 -10.07
N LEU A 139 4.93 27.63 -9.62
CA LEU A 139 3.59 27.93 -9.12
C LEU A 139 3.04 29.12 -9.89
#